data_AF-A0A963JLL8-F1
#
_entry.id   AF-A0A963JLL8-F1
#
_cell.length_a   1.000
_cell.length_b   1.000
_cell.length_c   1.000
_cell.angle_alpha   90.00
_cell.angle_beta   90.00
_cell.angle_gamma   90.00
#
_symmetry.space_group_name_H-M   'P 1'
#
loop_
_entity.id
_entity.type
_entity.pdbx_description
1 polymer ?
#
loop_
_entity_poly.entity_id
_entity_poly.type
_entity_poly.pdbx_seq_one_letter_code
_entity_poly.pdbx_strand_id
1 'polypeptide(L)'
;MHLELDDYRDELLRAAPALAATLDASFHEAARTMSAAGLKDWLDGARGLIGLGKGPALLETYLDEMPLVARECGEAVIRDAVHAVMNLASLVSGEVLTLVFATLPTAARRLGDAELLRAYLALLHRLASRAPRGLRPMLGALDELLGKLTLSGLRRWVDFGAEAYRRDLPRQASYFGLQTEDSRAVLQRERRGTLFVDSQRRLVFYLRAFWGRDFFLRPAAADHAGWRPFVEA
;
A
#
# COMPACT_ATOMS: atom_id res chain seq x y z
N MET A 1 -8.57 29.06 5.46
CA MET A 1 -9.64 28.05 5.28
C MET A 1 -9.61 27.19 6.54
N HIS A 2 -10.56 27.40 7.46
CA HIS A 2 -10.74 26.50 8.60
C HIS A 2 -11.43 25.26 8.05
N LEU A 3 -10.74 24.11 8.07
CA LEU A 3 -11.35 22.83 7.74
C LEU A 3 -12.08 22.35 8.98
N GLU A 4 -13.41 22.30 8.94
CA GLU A 4 -14.22 21.83 10.05
C GLU A 4 -14.71 20.41 9.76
N LEU A 5 -14.43 19.47 10.67
CA LEU A 5 -14.90 18.08 10.59
C LEU A 5 -16.44 18.01 10.44
N ASP A 6 -17.12 19.01 10.99
CA ASP A 6 -18.58 19.11 10.99
C ASP A 6 -19.17 19.22 9.57
N ASP A 7 -18.41 19.73 8.59
CA ASP A 7 -18.81 19.76 7.17
C ASP A 7 -18.93 18.35 6.54
N TYR A 8 -18.36 17.33 7.19
CA TYR A 8 -18.30 15.94 6.70
C TYR A 8 -19.04 14.98 7.63
N ARG A 9 -19.18 15.33 8.92
CA ARG A 9 -19.66 14.46 10.00
C ARG A 9 -20.96 13.73 9.64
N ASP A 10 -21.98 14.47 9.23
CA ASP A 10 -23.30 13.88 8.96
C ASP A 10 -23.27 12.83 7.85
N GLU A 11 -22.47 13.06 6.80
CA GLU A 11 -22.34 12.13 5.68
C GLU A 11 -21.55 10.88 6.09
N LEU A 12 -20.44 11.08 6.82
CA LEU A 12 -19.59 9.99 7.32
C LEU A 12 -20.35 9.08 8.28
N LEU A 13 -21.06 9.65 9.25
CA LEU A 13 -21.83 8.88 10.25
C LEU A 13 -23.04 8.18 9.63
N ARG A 14 -23.66 8.76 8.61
CA ARG A 14 -24.75 8.09 7.86
C ARG A 14 -24.22 6.89 7.08
N ALA A 15 -23.03 7.01 6.48
CA ALA A 15 -22.41 5.94 5.70
C ALA A 15 -21.82 4.83 6.59
N ALA A 16 -21.24 5.19 7.74
CA ALA A 16 -20.64 4.28 8.71
C ALA A 16 -20.95 4.72 10.15
N PRO A 17 -22.10 4.29 10.72
CA PRO A 17 -22.52 4.70 12.06
C PRO A 17 -21.55 4.34 13.18
N ALA A 18 -20.73 3.30 13.00
CA ALA A 18 -19.73 2.88 13.98
C ALA A 18 -18.66 3.96 14.25
N LEU A 19 -18.45 4.88 13.30
CA LEU A 19 -17.52 6.00 13.46
C LEU A 19 -17.95 7.00 14.54
N ALA A 20 -19.20 6.99 14.99
CA ALA A 20 -19.69 7.96 15.97
C ALA A 20 -18.86 7.98 17.27
N ALA A 21 -18.27 6.85 17.65
CA ALA A 21 -17.44 6.74 18.85
C ALA A 21 -15.97 7.15 18.64
N THR A 22 -15.48 7.16 17.40
CA THR A 22 -14.04 7.28 17.10
C THR A 22 -13.68 8.47 16.21
N LEU A 23 -14.64 9.04 15.47
CA LEU A 23 -14.39 10.03 14.41
C LEU A 23 -13.59 11.25 14.89
N ASP A 24 -13.95 11.83 16.04
CA ASP A 24 -13.24 12.99 16.60
C ASP A 24 -11.80 12.63 17.01
N ALA A 25 -11.59 11.44 17.57
CA ALA A 25 -10.26 10.96 17.94
C ALA A 25 -9.40 10.69 16.70
N SER A 26 -9.96 10.01 15.68
CA SER A 26 -9.28 9.74 14.41
C SER A 26 -8.92 11.04 13.67
N PHE A 27 -9.84 12.02 13.65
CA PHE A 27 -9.55 13.35 13.06
C PHE A 27 -8.44 14.08 13.82
N HIS A 28 -8.49 14.09 15.15
CA HIS A 28 -7.43 14.72 15.95
C HIS A 28 -6.07 14.03 15.74
N GLU A 29 -6.03 12.70 15.64
CA GLU A 29 -4.81 11.98 15.33
C GLU A 29 -4.26 12.30 13.94
N ALA A 30 -5.12 12.27 12.93
CA ALA A 30 -4.82 12.67 11.56
C ALA A 30 -4.27 14.10 11.49
N ALA A 31 -4.82 15.03 12.28
CA ALA A 31 -4.41 16.43 12.31
C ALA A 31 -3.02 16.65 12.93
N ARG A 32 -2.52 15.69 13.70
CA ARG A 32 -1.14 15.75 14.23
C ARG A 32 -0.10 15.31 13.20
N THR A 33 -0.48 14.56 12.18
CA THR A 33 0.44 13.98 11.20
C THR A 33 0.35 14.60 9.82
N MET A 34 -0.74 15.32 9.51
CA MET A 34 -1.00 15.90 8.21
C MET A 34 -1.24 17.41 8.26
N SER A 35 -0.92 18.09 7.16
CA SER A 35 -1.27 19.48 6.92
C SER A 35 -2.78 19.67 6.76
N ALA A 36 -3.25 20.92 6.83
CA ALA A 36 -4.65 21.25 6.54
C ALA A 36 -5.10 20.82 5.13
N ALA A 37 -4.18 20.84 4.14
CA ALA A 37 -4.47 20.37 2.80
C ALA A 37 -4.58 18.83 2.75
N GLY A 38 -3.68 18.12 3.43
CA GLY A 38 -3.73 16.66 3.55
C GLY A 38 -4.98 16.17 4.27
N LEU A 39 -5.39 16.84 5.36
CA LEU A 39 -6.65 16.55 6.05
C LEU A 39 -7.87 16.74 5.15
N LYS A 40 -7.88 17.81 4.33
CA LYS A 40 -8.95 18.03 3.37
C LYS A 40 -8.99 16.91 2.34
N ASP A 41 -7.84 16.55 1.77
CA ASP A 41 -7.74 15.46 0.79
C ASP A 41 -8.17 14.12 1.39
N TRP A 42 -7.85 13.89 2.66
CA TRP A 42 -8.28 12.71 3.40
C TRP A 42 -9.81 12.65 3.55
N LEU A 43 -10.44 13.74 4.00
CA LEU A 43 -11.91 13.82 4.14
C LEU A 43 -12.65 13.81 2.79
N ASP A 44 -12.13 14.50 1.77
CA ASP A 44 -12.68 14.44 0.41
C ASP A 44 -12.58 13.02 -0.16
N GLY A 45 -11.48 12.32 0.11
CA GLY A 45 -11.31 10.92 -0.26
C GLY A 45 -12.33 10.01 0.42
N ALA A 46 -12.59 10.24 1.73
CA ALA A 46 -13.61 9.53 2.49
C ALA A 46 -15.00 9.68 1.84
N ARG A 47 -15.39 10.92 1.50
CA ARG A 47 -16.61 11.23 0.75
C ARG A 47 -16.65 10.54 -0.61
N GLY A 48 -15.54 10.54 -1.35
CA GLY A 48 -15.42 9.83 -2.62
C GLY A 48 -15.70 8.33 -2.50
N LEU A 49 -15.22 7.70 -1.41
CA LEU A 49 -15.42 6.27 -1.15
C LEU A 49 -16.88 5.94 -0.78
N ILE A 50 -17.60 6.84 -0.10
CA ILE A 50 -19.04 6.68 0.19
C ILE A 50 -19.82 6.50 -1.12
N GLY A 51 -19.49 7.32 -2.14
CA GLY A 51 -20.10 7.25 -3.46
C GLY A 51 -19.93 5.91 -4.19
N LEU A 52 -18.97 5.07 -3.79
CA LEU A 52 -18.77 3.74 -4.39
C LEU A 52 -19.79 2.70 -3.92
N GLY A 53 -20.47 2.93 -2.78
CA GLY A 53 -21.46 1.99 -2.25
C GLY A 53 -20.89 0.62 -1.87
N LYS A 54 -19.60 0.55 -1.47
CA LYS A 54 -18.88 -0.70 -1.19
C LYS A 54 -18.88 -1.13 0.29
N GLY A 55 -19.75 -0.51 1.09
CA GLY A 55 -19.99 -0.84 2.49
C GLY A 55 -19.19 0.02 3.49
N PRO A 56 -19.65 0.08 4.75
CA PRO A 56 -19.08 0.97 5.78
C PRO A 56 -17.64 0.63 6.15
N ALA A 57 -17.29 -0.66 6.18
CA ALA A 57 -15.95 -1.12 6.53
C ALA A 57 -14.85 -0.54 5.62
N LEU A 58 -15.15 -0.29 4.34
CA LEU A 58 -14.20 0.35 3.43
C LEU A 58 -13.86 1.78 3.89
N LEU A 59 -14.88 2.54 4.27
CA LEU A 59 -14.74 3.91 4.75
C LEU A 59 -13.98 3.94 6.09
N GLU A 60 -14.40 3.08 7.03
CA GLU A 60 -13.77 2.97 8.35
C GLU A 60 -12.28 2.67 8.23
N THR A 61 -11.91 1.61 7.49
CA THR A 61 -10.51 1.23 7.29
C THR A 61 -9.71 2.32 6.57
N TYR A 62 -10.31 3.03 5.60
CA TYR A 62 -9.62 4.16 4.96
C TYR A 62 -9.29 5.28 5.95
N LEU A 63 -10.25 5.65 6.80
CA LEU A 63 -10.06 6.70 7.79
C LEU A 63 -8.96 6.31 8.80
N ASP A 64 -8.97 5.07 9.26
CA ASP A 64 -8.01 4.59 10.24
C ASP A 64 -6.59 4.46 9.67
N GLU A 65 -6.45 3.93 8.45
CA GLU A 65 -5.15 3.50 7.94
C GLU A 65 -4.41 4.57 7.11
N MET A 66 -5.12 5.47 6.42
CA MET A 66 -4.46 6.44 5.53
C MET A 66 -3.56 7.46 6.23
N PRO A 67 -3.85 7.96 7.45
CA PRO A 67 -2.91 8.83 8.16
C PRO A 67 -1.54 8.16 8.39
N LEU A 68 -1.52 6.84 8.61
CA LEU A 68 -0.27 6.08 8.74
C LEU A 68 0.47 6.03 7.41
N VAL A 69 -0.23 5.78 6.31
CA VAL A 69 0.36 5.75 4.96
C VAL A 69 0.93 7.12 4.58
N ALA A 70 0.21 8.20 4.85
CA ALA A 70 0.65 9.57 4.61
C ALA A 70 1.90 9.92 5.43
N ARG A 71 2.01 9.42 6.67
CA ARG A 71 3.21 9.61 7.50
C ARG A 71 4.45 8.95 6.89
N GLU A 72 4.33 7.75 6.32
CA GLU A 72 5.47 7.02 5.78
C GLU A 72 5.87 7.47 4.36
N CYS A 73 4.91 7.86 3.51
CA CYS A 73 5.15 8.17 2.10
C CYS A 73 4.83 9.61 1.69
N GLY A 74 4.30 10.44 2.59
CA GLY A 74 3.87 11.82 2.32
C GLY A 74 2.40 11.92 1.92
N GLU A 75 1.80 13.11 2.13
CA GLU A 75 0.36 13.35 1.95
C GLU A 75 -0.14 13.22 0.51
N ALA A 76 0.73 13.40 -0.49
CA ALA A 76 0.35 13.31 -1.90
C ALA A 76 -0.26 11.93 -2.27
N VAL A 77 0.14 10.87 -1.56
CA VAL A 77 -0.34 9.51 -1.81
C VAL A 77 -1.80 9.29 -1.44
N ILE A 78 -2.42 10.19 -0.67
CA ILE A 78 -3.82 10.07 -0.25
C ILE A 78 -4.73 10.02 -1.48
N ARG A 79 -4.57 10.99 -2.40
CA ARG A 79 -5.35 11.05 -3.65
C ARG A 79 -5.04 9.85 -4.54
N ASP A 80 -3.79 9.42 -4.57
CA ASP A 80 -3.36 8.27 -5.38
C ASP A 80 -4.00 6.97 -4.92
N ALA A 81 -4.08 6.75 -3.61
CA ALA A 81 -4.71 5.59 -3.01
C ALA A 81 -6.22 5.57 -3.29
N VAL A 82 -6.91 6.70 -3.11
CA VAL A 82 -8.34 6.83 -3.42
C VAL A 82 -8.60 6.54 -4.90
N HIS A 83 -7.85 7.18 -5.81
CA HIS A 83 -7.99 6.93 -7.24
C HIS A 83 -7.71 5.47 -7.62
N ALA A 84 -6.68 4.84 -7.03
CA ALA A 84 -6.38 3.44 -7.27
C ALA A 84 -7.53 2.52 -6.82
N VAL A 85 -8.12 2.79 -5.65
CA VAL A 85 -9.27 2.03 -5.13
C VAL A 85 -10.51 2.23 -5.99
N MET A 86 -10.78 3.46 -6.45
CA MET A 86 -11.88 3.73 -7.40
C MET A 86 -11.71 2.93 -8.69
N ASN A 87 -10.49 2.87 -9.24
CA ASN A 87 -10.19 2.07 -10.44
C ASN A 87 -10.30 0.56 -10.19
N LEU A 88 -10.03 0.10 -8.97
CA LEU A 88 -10.19 -1.30 -8.58
C LEU A 88 -11.67 -1.67 -8.31
N ALA A 89 -12.53 -0.70 -7.98
CA ALA A 89 -13.89 -0.96 -7.52
C ALA A 89 -14.79 -1.66 -8.55
N SER A 90 -14.47 -1.56 -9.83
CA SER A 90 -15.15 -2.28 -10.92
C SER A 90 -14.68 -3.73 -11.10
N LEU A 91 -13.52 -4.09 -10.53
CA LEU A 91 -12.88 -5.39 -10.71
C LEU A 91 -13.06 -6.32 -9.49
N VAL A 92 -13.28 -5.76 -8.30
CA VAL A 92 -13.30 -6.53 -7.04
C VAL A 92 -14.43 -6.12 -6.09
N SER A 93 -14.68 -6.95 -5.08
CA SER A 93 -15.68 -6.70 -4.05
C SER A 93 -15.22 -5.65 -3.03
N GLY A 94 -16.18 -5.08 -2.28
CA GLY A 94 -15.89 -4.13 -1.21
C GLY A 94 -14.92 -4.69 -0.18
N GLU A 95 -15.07 -5.95 0.22
CA GLU A 95 -14.14 -6.62 1.16
C GLU A 95 -12.69 -6.62 0.67
N VAL A 96 -12.46 -6.78 -0.63
CA VAL A 96 -11.10 -6.76 -1.19
C VAL A 96 -10.55 -5.34 -1.19
N LEU A 97 -11.37 -4.33 -1.48
CA LEU A 97 -10.96 -2.92 -1.36
C LEU A 97 -10.63 -2.55 0.09
N THR A 98 -11.43 -3.01 1.06
CA THR A 98 -11.15 -2.87 2.49
C THR A 98 -9.80 -3.49 2.83
N LEU A 99 -9.52 -4.70 2.32
CA LEU A 99 -8.24 -5.36 2.53
C LEU A 99 -7.06 -4.61 1.87
N VAL A 100 -7.28 -3.96 0.72
CA VAL A 100 -6.27 -3.09 0.09
C VAL A 100 -5.88 -1.96 1.03
N PHE A 101 -6.84 -1.24 1.63
CA PHE A 101 -6.51 -0.20 2.61
C PHE A 101 -5.90 -0.77 3.89
N ALA A 102 -6.44 -1.87 4.43
CA ALA A 102 -5.94 -2.51 5.65
C ALA A 102 -4.46 -2.94 5.54
N THR A 103 -4.01 -3.27 4.33
CA THR A 103 -2.62 -3.71 4.07
C THR A 103 -1.72 -2.60 3.56
N LEU A 104 -2.27 -1.44 3.20
CA LEU A 104 -1.53 -0.31 2.65
C LEU A 104 -0.47 0.27 3.61
N PRO A 105 -0.68 0.38 4.93
CA PRO A 105 0.37 0.79 5.86
C PRO A 105 1.59 -0.13 5.85
N THR A 106 1.37 -1.44 5.66
CA THR A 106 2.47 -2.41 5.52
C THR A 106 3.26 -2.14 4.25
N ALA A 107 2.59 -1.88 3.12
CA ALA A 107 3.26 -1.47 1.90
C ALA A 107 4.02 -0.15 2.08
N ALA A 108 3.39 0.85 2.69
CA ALA A 108 3.97 2.17 2.92
C ALA A 108 5.24 2.10 3.78
N ARG A 109 5.23 1.36 4.89
CA ARG A 109 6.42 1.15 5.74
C ARG A 109 7.56 0.44 5.01
N ARG A 110 7.24 -0.52 4.13
CA ARG A 110 8.26 -1.30 3.39
C ARG A 110 8.83 -0.56 2.19
N LEU A 111 8.00 0.25 1.52
CA LEU A 111 8.39 1.01 0.33
C LEU A 111 8.97 2.38 0.67
N GLY A 112 8.42 3.09 1.67
CA GLY A 112 8.97 4.33 2.22
C GLY A 112 9.10 5.50 1.24
N ASP A 113 8.41 5.46 0.09
CA ASP A 113 8.46 6.49 -0.94
C ASP A 113 7.14 6.54 -1.74
N ALA A 114 6.66 7.75 -2.04
CA ALA A 114 5.40 7.99 -2.74
C ALA A 114 5.34 7.36 -4.13
N GLU A 115 6.43 7.43 -4.91
CA GLU A 115 6.46 6.91 -6.27
C GLU A 115 6.50 5.38 -6.29
N LEU A 116 7.18 4.76 -5.32
CA LEU A 116 7.12 3.32 -5.13
C LEU A 116 5.72 2.87 -4.72
N LEU A 117 5.05 3.60 -3.83
CA LEU A 117 3.68 3.28 -3.43
C LEU A 117 2.70 3.42 -4.60
N ARG A 118 2.84 4.47 -5.43
CA ARG A 118 2.08 4.66 -6.67
C ARG A 118 2.30 3.49 -7.64
N ALA A 119 3.54 3.06 -7.82
CA ALA A 119 3.88 1.91 -8.67
C ALA A 119 3.34 0.58 -8.10
N TYR A 120 3.26 0.44 -6.77
CA TYR A 120 2.62 -0.69 -6.11
C TYR A 120 1.09 -0.71 -6.33
N LEU A 121 0.41 0.42 -6.17
CA LEU A 121 -1.02 0.53 -6.46
C LEU A 121 -1.34 0.20 -7.93
N ALA A 122 -0.49 0.63 -8.87
CA ALA A 122 -0.59 0.24 -10.28
C ALA A 122 -0.39 -1.28 -10.49
N LEU A 123 0.50 -1.91 -9.72
CA LEU A 123 0.67 -3.37 -9.74
C LEU A 123 -0.58 -4.10 -9.22
N LEU A 124 -1.23 -3.60 -8.17
CA LEU A 124 -2.49 -4.17 -7.68
C LEU A 124 -3.58 -4.14 -8.75
N HIS A 125 -3.74 -3.01 -9.45
CA HIS A 125 -4.68 -2.90 -10.55
C HIS A 125 -4.35 -3.88 -11.69
N ARG A 126 -3.09 -3.98 -12.10
CA ARG A 126 -2.64 -4.95 -13.11
C ARG A 126 -2.98 -6.39 -12.71
N LEU A 127 -2.72 -6.75 -11.45
CA LEU A 127 -3.02 -8.07 -10.92
C LEU A 127 -4.53 -8.32 -10.90
N ALA A 128 -5.33 -7.36 -10.42
CA ALA A 128 -6.79 -7.46 -10.43
C ALA A 128 -7.35 -7.72 -11.85
N SER A 129 -6.78 -7.08 -12.87
CA SER A 129 -7.22 -7.25 -14.25
C SER A 129 -6.80 -8.59 -14.89
N ARG A 130 -5.67 -9.18 -14.48
CA ARG A 130 -5.14 -10.43 -15.08
C ARG A 130 -5.48 -11.69 -14.28
N ALA A 131 -5.49 -11.60 -12.96
CA ALA A 131 -5.65 -12.71 -12.03
C ALA A 131 -6.39 -12.23 -10.76
N PRO A 132 -7.67 -11.82 -10.86
CA PRO A 132 -8.42 -11.21 -9.75
C PRO A 132 -8.51 -12.12 -8.52
N ARG A 133 -8.59 -13.44 -8.71
CA ARG A 133 -8.63 -14.44 -7.63
C ARG A 133 -7.31 -14.53 -6.85
N GLY A 134 -6.21 -14.06 -7.44
CA GLY A 134 -4.90 -14.00 -6.79
C GLY A 134 -4.72 -12.79 -5.89
N LEU A 135 -5.55 -11.74 -6.02
CA LEU A 135 -5.35 -10.49 -5.29
C LEU A 135 -5.50 -10.68 -3.78
N ARG A 136 -6.62 -11.24 -3.31
CA ARG A 136 -6.86 -11.46 -1.87
C ARG A 136 -5.80 -12.37 -1.23
N PRO A 137 -5.44 -13.54 -1.80
CA PRO A 137 -4.34 -14.36 -1.29
C PRO A 137 -3.00 -13.60 -1.20
N MET A 138 -2.65 -12.82 -2.23
CA MET A 138 -1.41 -12.04 -2.23
C MET A 138 -1.40 -10.98 -1.13
N LEU A 139 -2.51 -10.25 -0.93
CA LEU A 139 -2.64 -9.26 0.13
C LEU A 139 -2.49 -9.91 1.52
N GLY A 140 -3.01 -11.13 1.71
CA GLY A 140 -2.81 -11.92 2.93
C GLY A 140 -1.35 -12.32 3.18
N ALA A 141 -0.52 -12.38 2.14
CA ALA A 141 0.91 -12.69 2.21
C ALA A 141 1.82 -11.44 2.10
N LEU A 142 1.25 -10.23 2.14
CA LEU A 142 1.95 -9.01 1.73
C LEU A 142 3.20 -8.71 2.58
N ASP A 143 3.13 -8.88 3.91
CA ASP A 143 4.27 -8.60 4.79
C ASP A 143 5.45 -9.56 4.51
N GLU A 144 5.17 -10.84 4.26
CA GLU A 144 6.22 -11.80 3.88
C GLU A 144 6.83 -11.45 2.51
N LEU A 145 5.99 -11.10 1.54
CA LEU A 145 6.43 -10.73 0.19
C LEU A 145 7.32 -9.48 0.23
N LEU A 146 6.84 -8.39 0.84
CA LEU A 146 7.59 -7.12 0.92
C LEU A 146 8.73 -7.15 1.96
N GLY A 147 8.75 -8.13 2.85
CA GLY A 147 9.89 -8.44 3.71
C GLY A 147 11.04 -9.16 3.00
N LYS A 148 10.80 -9.69 1.79
CA LYS A 148 11.80 -10.45 1.01
C LYS A 148 12.09 -9.85 -0.36
N LEU A 149 11.15 -9.11 -0.93
CA LEU A 149 11.23 -8.60 -2.29
C LEU A 149 11.25 -7.08 -2.33
N THR A 150 12.05 -6.54 -3.24
CA THR A 150 11.85 -5.17 -3.74
C THR A 150 10.56 -5.11 -4.55
N LEU A 151 10.03 -3.91 -4.81
CA LEU A 151 8.83 -3.76 -5.65
C LEU A 151 9.01 -4.38 -7.05
N SER A 152 10.19 -4.23 -7.64
CA SER A 152 10.53 -4.86 -8.93
C SER A 152 10.57 -6.39 -8.84
N GLY A 153 11.05 -6.94 -7.72
CA GLY A 153 10.99 -8.38 -7.43
C GLY A 153 9.56 -8.88 -7.28
N LEU A 154 8.72 -8.15 -6.54
CA LEU A 154 7.30 -8.45 -6.40
C LEU A 154 6.60 -8.43 -7.76
N ARG A 155 6.88 -7.44 -8.62
CA ARG A 155 6.32 -7.36 -9.97
C ARG A 155 6.66 -8.61 -10.79
N ARG A 156 7.93 -9.06 -10.80
CA ARG A 156 8.35 -10.28 -11.52
C ARG A 156 7.70 -11.54 -10.96
N TRP A 157 7.58 -11.64 -9.63
CA TRP A 157 6.89 -12.74 -8.97
C TRP A 157 5.39 -12.77 -9.33
N VAL A 158 4.74 -11.60 -9.39
CA VAL A 158 3.33 -11.47 -9.81
C VAL A 158 3.14 -11.85 -11.27
N ASP A 159 3.98 -11.31 -12.16
CA ASP A 159 3.89 -11.56 -13.60
C ASP A 159 4.11 -13.05 -13.94
N PHE A 160 5.04 -13.72 -13.24
CA PHE A 160 5.23 -15.16 -13.38
C PHE A 160 3.98 -15.94 -12.96
N GLY A 161 3.44 -15.67 -11.76
CA GLY A 161 2.25 -16.38 -11.27
C GLY A 161 1.02 -16.19 -12.13
N ALA A 162 0.82 -14.96 -12.63
CA ALA A 162 -0.29 -14.63 -13.51
C ALA A 162 -0.20 -15.38 -14.85
N GLU A 163 1.01 -15.55 -15.41
CA GLU A 163 1.19 -16.26 -16.69
C GLU A 163 1.19 -17.78 -16.52
N ALA A 164 1.96 -18.31 -15.57
CA ALA A 164 2.15 -19.75 -15.38
C ALA A 164 0.83 -20.48 -15.10
N TYR A 165 -0.06 -19.87 -14.31
CA TYR A 165 -1.34 -20.47 -13.91
C TYR A 165 -2.55 -19.79 -14.55
N ARG A 166 -2.38 -19.09 -15.68
CA ARG A 166 -3.47 -18.38 -16.38
C ARG A 166 -4.70 -19.27 -16.67
N ARG A 167 -4.49 -20.57 -16.87
CA ARG A 167 -5.54 -21.56 -17.18
C ARG A 167 -6.02 -22.38 -15.97
N ASP A 168 -5.37 -22.28 -14.81
CA ASP A 168 -5.68 -23.04 -13.60
C ASP A 168 -5.93 -22.07 -12.44
N LEU A 169 -7.19 -21.66 -12.30
CA LEU A 169 -7.59 -20.63 -11.33
C LEU A 169 -7.37 -21.06 -9.87
N PRO A 170 -7.66 -22.32 -9.46
CA PRO A 170 -7.30 -22.80 -8.13
C PRO A 170 -5.80 -22.71 -7.84
N ARG A 171 -4.95 -23.21 -8.75
CA ARG A 171 -3.49 -23.12 -8.55
C ARG A 171 -2.99 -21.68 -8.58
N GLN A 172 -3.60 -20.83 -9.39
CA GLN A 172 -3.28 -19.40 -9.41
C GLN A 172 -3.52 -18.76 -8.03
N ALA A 173 -4.68 -19.01 -7.41
CA ALA A 173 -4.96 -18.52 -6.06
C ALA A 173 -3.95 -19.07 -5.02
N SER A 174 -3.65 -20.37 -5.08
CA SER A 174 -2.67 -21.00 -4.18
C SER A 174 -1.25 -20.46 -4.39
N TYR A 175 -0.84 -20.15 -5.63
CA TYR A 175 0.44 -19.50 -5.90
C TYR A 175 0.51 -18.15 -5.21
N PHE A 176 -0.51 -17.31 -5.39
CA PHE A 176 -0.53 -15.98 -4.81
C PHE A 176 -0.62 -15.99 -3.27
N GLY A 177 -1.10 -17.07 -2.67
CA GLY A 177 -1.09 -17.28 -1.22
C GLY A 177 0.17 -17.95 -0.65
N LEU A 178 1.27 -18.06 -1.42
CA LEU A 178 2.52 -18.75 -1.00
C LEU A 178 2.34 -20.23 -0.61
N GLN A 179 1.30 -20.89 -1.14
CA GLN A 179 0.96 -22.27 -0.81
C GLN A 179 1.67 -23.29 -1.72
N THR A 180 2.06 -22.88 -2.92
CA THR A 180 2.74 -23.77 -3.88
C THR A 180 4.27 -23.71 -3.73
N GLU A 181 4.94 -24.81 -4.05
CA GLU A 181 6.40 -24.88 -4.07
C GLU A 181 6.98 -23.90 -5.10
N ASP A 182 6.38 -23.83 -6.29
CA ASP A 182 6.76 -22.89 -7.35
C ASP A 182 6.72 -21.43 -6.86
N SER A 183 5.69 -21.06 -6.09
CA SER A 183 5.56 -19.70 -5.53
C SER A 183 6.71 -19.35 -4.60
N ARG A 184 7.09 -20.30 -3.73
CA ARG A 184 8.22 -20.15 -2.82
C ARG A 184 9.56 -20.16 -3.56
N ALA A 185 9.70 -20.99 -4.60
CA ALA A 185 10.91 -21.04 -5.42
C ALA A 185 11.14 -19.72 -6.17
N VAL A 186 10.09 -19.16 -6.80
CA VAL A 186 10.18 -17.86 -7.47
C VAL A 186 10.44 -16.74 -6.47
N LEU A 187 9.81 -16.77 -5.29
CA LEU A 187 10.08 -15.81 -4.21
C LEU A 187 11.56 -15.81 -3.82
N GLN A 188 12.17 -16.99 -3.63
CA GLN A 188 13.59 -17.09 -3.31
C GLN A 188 14.49 -16.64 -4.47
N ARG A 189 14.12 -16.96 -5.72
CA ARG A 189 14.86 -16.50 -6.90
C ARG A 189 14.83 -14.98 -7.06
N GLU A 190 13.70 -14.35 -6.75
CA GLU A 190 13.54 -12.89 -6.89
C GLU A 190 14.07 -12.09 -5.69
N ARG A 191 14.39 -12.76 -4.58
CA ARG A 191 15.07 -12.17 -3.43
C ARG A 191 16.50 -11.80 -3.83
N ARG A 192 16.77 -10.50 -3.98
CA ARG A 192 18.10 -9.98 -4.32
C ARG A 192 18.69 -9.20 -3.14
N GLY A 193 19.66 -9.81 -2.46
CA GLY A 193 20.41 -9.17 -1.39
C GLY A 193 19.58 -8.79 -0.17
N THR A 194 19.98 -7.70 0.50
CA THR A 194 19.31 -7.12 1.67
C THR A 194 18.43 -5.96 1.23
N LEU A 195 17.20 -5.88 1.77
CA LEU A 195 16.32 -4.75 1.48
C LEU A 195 16.85 -3.49 2.15
N PHE A 196 16.78 -2.36 1.43
CA PHE A 196 17.28 -1.08 1.90
C PHE A 196 16.67 -0.67 3.24
N VAL A 197 15.35 -0.85 3.40
CA VAL A 197 14.60 -0.48 4.60
C VAL A 197 15.15 -1.16 5.88
N ASP A 198 15.69 -2.38 5.76
CA ASP A 198 16.24 -3.12 6.90
C ASP A 198 17.59 -2.53 7.39
N SER A 199 18.30 -1.81 6.52
CA SER A 199 19.59 -1.19 6.83
C SER A 199 19.55 0.34 6.92
N GLN A 200 18.46 0.97 6.48
CA GLN A 200 18.33 2.42 6.34
C GLN A 200 18.66 3.16 7.63
N ARG A 201 18.01 2.80 8.75
CA ARG A 201 18.21 3.49 10.04
C ARG A 201 19.67 3.42 10.51
N ARG A 202 20.31 2.26 10.35
CA ARG A 202 21.72 2.06 10.70
C ARG A 202 22.64 2.89 9.80
N LEU A 203 22.37 2.92 8.49
CA LEU A 203 23.12 3.76 7.54
C LEU A 203 23.00 5.24 7.88
N VAL A 204 21.79 5.74 8.17
CA VAL A 204 21.57 7.15 8.58
C VAL A 204 22.36 7.48 9.84
N PHE A 205 22.38 6.61 10.86
CA PHE A 205 23.16 6.84 12.06
C PHE A 205 24.67 6.90 11.80
N TYR A 206 25.20 6.00 10.95
CA TYR A 206 26.61 6.06 10.59
C TYR A 206 26.95 7.34 9.82
N LEU A 207 26.13 7.71 8.82
CA LEU A 207 26.35 8.95 8.07
C LEU A 207 26.31 10.19 8.99
N ARG A 208 25.37 10.22 9.94
CA ARG A 208 25.31 11.31 10.93
C ARG A 208 26.53 11.33 11.84
N ALA A 209 27.02 10.17 12.28
CA ALA A 209 28.21 10.08 13.13
C ALA A 209 29.49 10.54 12.42
N PHE A 210 29.65 10.20 11.14
CA PHE A 210 30.85 10.57 10.37
C PHE A 210 30.84 12.02 9.88
N TRP A 211 29.67 12.57 9.50
CA TRP A 211 29.59 13.88 8.86
C TRP A 211 28.85 14.94 9.68
N GLY A 212 28.32 14.61 10.87
CA GLY A 212 27.68 15.57 11.77
C GLY A 212 26.41 16.23 11.24
N ARG A 213 25.74 15.62 10.25
CA ARG A 213 24.52 16.14 9.63
C ARG A 213 23.52 15.05 9.32
N ASP A 214 22.26 15.43 9.15
CA ASP A 214 21.20 14.50 8.75
C ASP A 214 21.24 14.25 7.24
N PHE A 215 20.96 13.00 6.85
CA PHE A 215 20.89 12.56 5.47
C PHE A 215 19.53 11.94 5.20
N PHE A 216 18.86 12.41 4.16
CA PHE A 216 17.63 11.79 3.68
C PHE A 216 17.98 10.70 2.67
N LEU A 217 17.87 9.44 3.10
CA LEU A 217 18.07 8.28 2.24
C LEU A 217 16.72 7.66 1.89
N ARG A 218 16.54 7.34 0.61
CA ARG A 218 15.32 6.70 0.10
C ARG A 218 15.66 5.53 -0.82
N PRO A 219 14.81 4.49 -0.88
CA PRO A 219 14.96 3.43 -1.86
C PRO A 219 14.80 3.97 -3.28
N ALA A 220 15.58 3.43 -4.21
CA ALA A 220 15.47 3.74 -5.64
C ALA A 220 14.75 2.59 -6.36
N ALA A 221 13.86 2.94 -7.29
CA ALA A 221 13.22 1.96 -8.17
C ALA A 221 14.27 1.30 -9.07
N ALA A 222 14.30 -0.04 -9.09
CA ALA A 222 15.30 -0.82 -9.81
C ALA A 222 14.92 -1.14 -11.26
N ASP A 223 14.11 -0.29 -11.89
CA ASP A 223 13.42 -0.61 -13.15
C ASP A 223 14.22 -0.16 -14.41
N HIS A 224 15.45 0.33 -14.26
CA HIS A 224 16.31 0.71 -15.39
C HIS A 224 17.20 -0.45 -15.84
N ALA A 225 17.24 -0.70 -17.16
CA ALA A 225 18.14 -1.70 -17.75
C ALA A 225 19.60 -1.39 -17.37
N GLY A 226 20.26 -2.36 -16.70
CA GLY A 226 21.65 -2.22 -16.23
C GLY A 226 21.80 -1.81 -14.75
N TRP A 227 20.73 -1.37 -14.08
CA TRP A 227 20.78 -1.05 -12.65
C TRP A 227 20.78 -2.32 -11.80
N ARG A 228 21.89 -2.58 -11.11
CA ARG A 228 22.02 -3.69 -10.14
C ARG A 228 21.97 -3.10 -8.72
N PRO A 229 20.79 -3.02 -8.07
CA PRO A 229 20.66 -2.45 -6.71
C PRO A 229 21.15 -3.43 -5.63
N PHE A 230 22.07 -4.31 -5.95
CA PHE A 230 22.59 -5.36 -5.08
C PHE A 230 24.06 -5.58 -5.41
N VAL A 231 24.82 -5.99 -4.41
CA VAL A 231 26.21 -6.42 -4.55
C VAL A 231 26.21 -7.94 -4.56
N GLU A 232 26.81 -8.56 -5.57
CA GLU A 232 27.09 -10.00 -5.56
C GLU A 232 28.29 -10.25 -4.65
N ALA A 233 28.16 -11.22 -3.73
CA ALA A 233 29.23 -11.62 -2.82
C ALA A 233 30.25 -12.50 -3.54
#